data_AF-A0A227J5J4-F1
#
_entry.id   AF-A0A227J5J4-F1
#
_cell.length_a   1.000
_cell.length_b   1.000
_cell.length_c   1.000
_cell.angle_alpha   90.00
_cell.angle_beta   90.00
_cell.angle_gamma   90.00
#
_symmetry.space_group_name_H-M   'P 1'
#
loop_
_entity.id
_entity.type
_entity.pdbx_description
1 polymer ?
#
loop_
_entity_poly.entity_id
_entity_poly.type
_entity_poly.pdbx_seq_one_letter_code
_entity_poly.pdbx_strand_id
1 'polypeptide(L)' 'MQALADRLKNYKVEGLTTRPVASGKLVRVVGLTLEATGCRAPIGSLCLVETMSGHMEAEVVGFSG' A
#
# COMPACT_ATOMS: atom_id res chain seq x y z
N MET A 1 19.27 14.19 30.43
CA MET A 1 18.88 13.80 29.05
C MET A 1 19.12 12.30 28.91
N GLN A 2 18.10 11.50 28.61
CA GLN A 2 18.28 10.04 28.46
C GLN A 2 19.01 9.70 27.17
N ALA A 3 19.86 8.67 27.21
CA ALA A 3 20.51 8.13 26.03
C ALA A 3 19.48 7.49 25.08
N LEU A 4 19.77 7.51 23.77
CA LEU A 4 18.90 6.88 22.75
C LEU A 4 18.65 5.39 23.06
N ALA A 5 19.66 4.68 23.56
CA ALA A 5 19.56 3.26 23.91
C ALA A 5 18.48 3.00 24.98
N ASP A 6 18.36 3.86 25.99
CA ASP A 6 17.37 3.70 27.05
C ASP A 6 15.96 4.06 26.57
N ARG A 7 15.84 5.01 25.64
CA ARG A 7 14.58 5.30 24.96
C ARG A 7 14.10 4.12 24.11
N LEU A 8 15.02 3.45 23.40
CA LEU A 8 14.69 2.31 22.56
C LEU A 8 14.17 1.11 23.35
N LYS A 9 14.70 0.86 24.55
CA LYS A 9 14.22 -0.20 25.46
C LYS A 9 12.76 -0.03 25.89
N ASN A 10 12.20 1.18 25.82
CA ASN A 10 10.82 1.45 26.19
C ASN A 10 9.81 1.07 25.10
N TYR A 11 10.25 0.78 23.86
CA TYR A 11 9.34 0.31 22.81
C TYR A 11 9.06 -1.18 22.97
N LYS A 12 7.79 -1.52 23.18
CA LYS A 12 7.32 -2.91 23.15
C LYS A 12 7.20 -3.37 21.70
N VAL A 13 8.12 -4.23 21.28
CA VAL A 13 8.14 -4.80 19.91
C VAL A 13 7.67 -6.26 19.86
N GLU A 14 7.42 -6.86 21.01
CA GLU A 14 6.91 -8.23 21.12
C GLU A 14 5.51 -8.32 20.52
N GLY A 15 5.30 -9.32 19.66
CA GLY A 15 4.04 -9.53 18.96
C GLY A 15 3.79 -8.61 17.77
N LEU A 16 4.74 -7.72 17.43
CA LEU A 16 4.67 -6.98 16.17
C LEU A 16 4.82 -7.96 15.01
N THR A 17 3.72 -8.19 14.30
CA THR A 17 3.71 -8.92 13.03
C THR A 17 3.34 -7.94 11.94
N THR A 18 4.20 -7.80 10.93
CA THR A 18 3.88 -7.02 9.73
C THR A 18 3.36 -7.99 8.68
N ARG A 19 2.18 -7.69 8.13
CA ARG A 19 1.70 -8.37 6.92
C ARG A 19 2.17 -7.56 5.72
N PRO A 20 2.73 -8.21 4.69
CA PRO A 20 3.04 -7.52 3.46
C PRO A 20 1.75 -6.92 2.89
N VAL A 21 1.80 -5.65 2.53
CA VAL A 21 0.70 -4.97 1.84
C VAL A 21 0.78 -5.36 0.37
N ALA A 22 -0.34 -5.78 -0.21
CA ALA A 22 -0.40 -6.07 -1.64
C ALA A 22 -0.07 -4.81 -2.44
N SER A 23 0.93 -4.88 -3.29
CA SER A 23 1.40 -3.76 -4.11
C SER A 23 1.68 -4.23 -5.53
N GLY A 24 1.68 -3.29 -6.46
CA GLY A 24 1.81 -3.57 -7.88
C GLY A 24 2.31 -2.36 -8.63
N LYS A 25 2.23 -2.41 -9.95
CA LYS A 25 2.56 -1.28 -10.82
C LYS A 25 1.44 -1.04 -11.81
N LEU A 26 1.20 0.24 -12.11
CA LEU A 26 0.35 0.61 -13.22
C LEU A 26 1.02 0.19 -14.54
N VAL A 27 0.25 -0.43 -15.42
CA VAL A 27 0.71 -0.89 -16.72
C VAL A 27 0.20 -0.02 -17.86
N ARG A 28 -1.04 0.49 -17.76
CA ARG A 28 -1.61 1.44 -18.72
C ARG A 28 -2.80 2.18 -18.14
N VAL A 29 -3.17 3.26 -18.82
CA VAL A 29 -4.41 4.02 -18.59
C VAL A 29 -5.39 3.67 -19.71
N VAL A 30 -6.65 3.41 -19.36
CA VAL A 30 -7.72 3.13 -20.33
C VAL A 30 -8.92 4.02 -20.00
N GLY A 31 -9.03 5.16 -20.68
CA GLY A 31 -10.08 6.13 -20.37
C GLY A 31 -9.98 6.63 -18.93
N LEU A 32 -11.00 6.35 -18.12
CA LEU A 32 -11.07 6.73 -16.71
C LEU A 32 -10.55 5.64 -15.75
N THR A 33 -10.16 4.47 -16.28
CA THR A 33 -9.68 3.36 -15.47
C THR A 33 -8.17 3.16 -15.61
N LEU A 34 -7.57 2.60 -14.57
CA LEU A 34 -6.16 2.25 -14.51
C LEU A 34 -6.05 0.73 -14.52
N GLU A 35 -5.11 0.20 -15.28
CA GLU A 35 -4.75 -1.21 -15.20
C GLU A 35 -3.46 -1.37 -14.42
N ALA A 36 -3.46 -2.34 -13.49
CA ALA A 36 -2.34 -2.65 -12.63
C ALA A 36 -2.04 -4.15 -12.66
N THR A 37 -0.76 -4.49 -12.43
CA THR A 37 -0.31 -5.88 -12.26
C THR A 37 0.48 -6.02 -10.96
N GLY A 38 0.54 -7.22 -10.41
CA GLY A 38 1.27 -7.53 -9.18
C GLY A 38 0.49 -7.26 -7.89
N CYS A 39 -0.56 -6.45 -7.93
CA CYS A 39 -1.48 -6.27 -6.80
C CYS A 39 -2.72 -7.16 -6.93
N ARG A 40 -3.16 -7.76 -5.82
CA ARG A 40 -4.42 -8.51 -5.74
C ARG A 40 -5.23 -7.99 -4.56
N ALA A 41 -6.40 -7.45 -4.85
CA ALA A 41 -7.36 -6.96 -3.87
C ALA A 41 -8.79 -7.33 -4.32
N PRO A 42 -9.78 -7.42 -3.42
CA PRO A 42 -11.17 -7.63 -3.83
C PRO A 42 -11.72 -6.48 -4.68
N ILE A 43 -12.70 -6.77 -5.56
CA ILE A 43 -13.51 -5.73 -6.22
C ILE A 43 -14.18 -4.88 -5.14
N GLY A 44 -14.21 -3.56 -5.34
CA GLY A 44 -14.69 -2.58 -4.36
C GLY A 44 -13.65 -2.14 -3.34
N SER A 45 -12.44 -2.70 -3.35
CA SER A 45 -11.38 -2.26 -2.46
C SER A 45 -10.84 -0.90 -2.91
N LEU A 46 -10.66 0.01 -1.96
CA LEU A 46 -9.86 1.21 -2.18
C LEU A 46 -8.37 0.87 -2.18
N CYS A 47 -7.68 1.35 -3.20
CA CYS A 47 -6.27 1.22 -3.41
C CYS A 47 -5.64 2.62 -3.49
N LEU A 48 -4.40 2.74 -3.01
CA LEU A 48 -3.61 3.95 -3.17
C LEU A 48 -2.71 3.81 -4.40
N VAL A 49 -2.83 4.78 -5.29
CA VAL A 49 -1.99 4.95 -6.47
C VAL A 49 -0.94 6.01 -6.16
N GLU A 50 0.33 5.65 -6.27
CA GLU A 50 1.44 6.60 -6.15
C GLU A 50 1.55 7.46 -7.41
N THR A 51 1.68 8.77 -7.21
CA THR A 51 1.82 9.79 -8.25
C THR A 51 2.98 10.71 -7.89
N MET A 52 3.42 11.55 -8.84
CA MET A 52 4.49 12.54 -8.59
C MET A 52 4.11 13.59 -7.53
N SER A 53 2.81 13.80 -7.31
CA SER A 53 2.26 14.80 -6.39
C SER A 53 1.71 14.19 -5.08
N GLY A 54 1.99 12.91 -4.81
CA GLY A 54 1.48 12.19 -3.64
C GLY A 54 0.64 10.99 -4.03
N HIS A 55 -0.42 10.71 -3.29
CA HIS A 55 -1.28 9.54 -3.53
C HIS A 55 -2.65 9.93 -4.06
N MET A 56 -3.19 9.09 -4.92
CA MET A 56 -4.57 9.15 -5.42
C MET A 56 -5.31 7.88 -4.99
N GLU A 57 -6.54 8.02 -4.52
CA GLU A 57 -7.40 6.87 -4.24
C GLU A 57 -8.02 6.36 -5.54
N ALA A 58 -8.05 5.03 -5.68
CA ALA A 58 -8.72 4.35 -6.78
C ALA A 58 -9.46 3.12 -6.26
N GLU A 59 -10.56 2.76 -6.90
CA GLU A 59 -11.33 1.56 -6.55
C GLU A 59 -11.04 0.43 -7.53
N VAL A 60 -10.92 -0.79 -7.01
CA VAL A 60 -10.83 -1.99 -7.84
C VAL A 60 -12.19 -2.27 -8.45
N VAL A 61 -12.35 -1.95 -9.74
CA VAL A 61 -13.63 -2.14 -10.46
C VAL A 61 -13.75 -3.47 -11.20
N GLY A 62 -12.65 -4.22 -11.36
CA GLY A 62 -12.66 -5.49 -12.07
C GLY A 62 -11.27 -6.06 -12.34
N PHE A 63 -11.25 -7.23 -12.97
CA PHE A 63 -10.03 -7.94 -13.36
C PHE A 63 -10.18 -8.46 -14.79
N SER A 64 -9.10 -8.37 -15.57
CA SER A 64 -8.93 -9.17 -16.78
C SER A 64 -7.87 -10.22 -16.47
N GLY A 65 -8.20 -11.49 -16.72
CA GLY A 65 -7.23 -12.58 -16.67
C GLY A 65 -6.19 -12.41 -17.76
#